data_AF-A0A2N2FGI7-F1
#
_entry.id   AF-A0A2N2FGI7-F1
#
_cell.length_a   1.000
_cell.length_b   1.000
_cell.length_c   1.000
_cell.angle_alpha   90.00
_cell.angle_beta   90.00
_cell.angle_gamma   90.00
#
_symmetry.space_group_name_H-M   'P 1'
#
loop_
_entity.id
_entity.type
_entity.pdbx_description
1 polymer ?
#
loop_
_entity_poly.entity_id
_entity_poly.type
_entity_poly.pdbx_seq_one_letter_code
_entity_poly.pdbx_strand_id
1 'polypeptide(L)'
;MLNTLNILERIILNPPTAKIYARLGFKEKSTSLFSSRRQETDHYIQEAVSLICLQGSFLLLPILKNDGGKIDLAPDLSFRSAKLARFLGDCRETALMGATAG
;
A
#
# COMPACT_ATOMS: atom_id res chain seq x y z
N MET A 1 19.01 -20.14 4.47
CA MET A 1 17.61 -19.95 4.87
C MET A 1 17.23 -18.55 4.47
N LEU A 2 16.17 -18.32 3.71
CA LEU A 2 15.44 -17.05 3.64
C LEU A 2 14.39 -17.21 2.54
N ASN A 3 13.15 -17.43 2.98
CA ASN A 3 11.89 -17.11 2.31
C ASN A 3 10.79 -17.34 3.36
N THR A 4 11.00 -16.81 4.57
CA THR A 4 10.01 -16.93 5.64
C THR A 4 8.89 -15.96 5.31
N LEU A 5 7.69 -16.51 5.12
CA LEU A 5 6.48 -15.70 4.98
C LEU A 5 6.21 -14.99 6.31
N ASN A 6 6.20 -13.67 6.28
CA ASN A 6 5.81 -12.86 7.42
C ASN A 6 4.35 -12.47 7.27
N ILE A 7 3.54 -12.75 8.29
CA ILE A 7 2.13 -12.39 8.35
C ILE A 7 1.93 -11.26 9.36
N LEU A 8 1.14 -10.27 8.97
CA LEU A 8 0.69 -9.16 9.79
C LEU A 8 -0.81 -9.33 9.99
N GLU A 9 -1.21 -9.91 11.13
CA GLU A 9 -2.62 -10.25 11.40
C GLU A 9 -3.50 -9.04 11.74
N ARG A 10 -2.89 -7.94 12.21
CA ARG A 10 -3.60 -6.73 12.58
C ARG A 10 -2.75 -5.50 12.32
N ILE A 11 -3.04 -4.78 11.24
CA ILE A 11 -2.39 -3.51 10.90
C ILE A 11 -3.27 -2.36 11.39
N ILE A 12 -2.69 -1.43 12.16
CA ILE A 12 -3.41 -0.24 12.64
C ILE A 12 -3.70 0.67 11.45
N LEU A 13 -4.97 0.84 11.11
CA LEU A 13 -5.42 1.78 10.08
C LEU A 13 -5.52 3.19 10.65
N ASN A 14 -4.69 4.10 10.14
CA ASN A 14 -4.96 5.53 10.23
C ASN A 14 -5.59 5.97 8.90
N PRO A 15 -6.91 6.25 8.84
CA PRO A 15 -7.58 6.54 7.59
C PRO A 15 -6.96 7.79 6.93
N PRO A 16 -6.63 7.76 5.64
CA PRO A 16 -6.08 8.92 4.94
C PRO A 16 -7.20 9.91 4.62
N THR A 17 -7.77 10.55 5.65
CA THR A 17 -8.98 11.37 5.60
C THR A 17 -8.94 12.37 4.45
N ALA A 18 -7.86 13.13 4.30
CA ALA A 18 -7.72 14.09 3.19
C ALA A 18 -7.87 13.44 1.79
N LYS A 19 -7.33 12.24 1.59
CA LYS A 19 -7.47 11.49 0.31
C LYS A 19 -8.88 10.96 0.12
N ILE A 20 -9.56 10.55 1.20
CA ILE A 20 -10.97 10.14 1.16
C ILE A 20 -11.84 11.31 0.72
N TYR A 21 -11.68 12.47 1.35
CA TYR A 21 -12.37 13.71 0.95
C TYR A 21 -12.07 14.09 -0.51
N ALA A 22 -10.82 14.05 -0.94
CA ALA A 22 -10.45 14.31 -2.33
C ALA A 22 -11.14 13.34 -3.30
N ARG A 23 -11.27 12.06 -2.93
CA ARG A 23 -11.96 11.04 -3.74
C ARG A 23 -13.47 11.25 -3.80
N LEU A 24 -14.06 11.80 -2.74
CA LEU A 24 -15.47 12.22 -2.69
C LEU A 24 -15.71 13.56 -3.43
N GLY A 25 -14.69 14.15 -4.06
CA GLY A 25 -14.80 15.37 -4.86
C GLY A 25 -14.60 16.66 -4.09
N PHE A 26 -14.23 16.59 -2.81
CA PHE A 26 -13.91 17.77 -2.01
C PHE A 26 -12.53 18.29 -2.38
N LYS A 27 -12.46 19.57 -2.76
CA LYS A 27 -11.22 20.28 -3.05
C LYS A 27 -10.99 21.29 -1.93
N GLU A 28 -9.85 21.16 -1.27
CA GLU A 28 -9.47 21.95 -0.08
C GLU A 28 -9.65 23.47 -0.26
N LYS A 29 -9.45 24.00 -1.48
CA LYS A 29 -9.54 25.43 -1.78
C LYS A 29 -10.83 25.88 -2.46
N SER A 30 -11.69 24.98 -2.92
CA SER A 30 -12.87 25.35 -3.71
C SER A 30 -14.19 24.79 -3.21
N THR A 31 -14.16 23.82 -2.30
CA THR A 31 -15.38 23.24 -1.74
C THR A 31 -15.63 23.81 -0.35
N SER A 32 -16.67 24.61 -0.20
CA SER A 32 -17.18 24.98 1.12
C SER A 32 -17.96 23.81 1.70
N LEU A 33 -17.48 23.27 2.82
CA LEU A 33 -18.09 22.16 3.54
C LEU A 33 -18.75 22.73 4.79
N PHE A 34 -20.08 22.61 4.89
CA PHE A 34 -20.77 22.87 6.16
C PHE A 34 -20.25 21.91 7.24
N SER A 35 -20.12 22.42 8.46
CA SER A 35 -19.60 21.66 9.60
C SER A 35 -20.38 20.37 9.85
N SER A 36 -21.70 20.39 9.67
CA SER A 36 -22.58 19.22 9.83
C SER A 36 -22.25 18.10 8.83
N ARG A 37 -22.07 18.42 7.54
CA ARG A 37 -21.71 17.44 6.51
C ARG A 37 -20.30 16.87 6.72
N ARG A 38 -19.39 17.69 7.24
CA ARG A 38 -18.05 17.23 7.62
C ARG A 38 -18.11 16.22 8.77
N GLN A 39 -18.86 16.55 9.83
CA GLN A 39 -19.06 15.65 10.97
C GLN A 39 -19.70 14.33 10.56
N GLU A 40 -20.72 14.37 9.70
CA GLU A 40 -21.37 13.18 9.15
C GLU A 40 -20.40 12.33 8.32
N THR A 41 -19.63 12.95 7.43
CA THR A 41 -18.61 12.25 6.62
C THR A 41 -17.52 11.65 7.52
N ASP A 42 -17.04 12.40 8.51
CA ASP A 42 -16.04 11.92 9.47
C ASP A 42 -16.59 10.73 10.28
N HIS A 43 -17.87 10.76 10.65
CA HIS A 43 -18.55 9.65 11.33
C HIS A 43 -18.59 8.39 10.46
N TYR A 44 -19.00 8.49 9.20
CA TYR A 44 -19.00 7.35 8.28
C TYR A 44 -17.60 6.79 8.02
N ILE A 45 -16.57 7.65 7.99
CA ILE A 45 -15.18 7.18 7.89
C ILE A 45 -14.83 6.34 9.13
N GLN A 46 -15.17 6.78 10.33
CA GLN A 46 -14.90 6.01 11.55
C GLN A 46 -15.68 4.70 11.60
N GLU A 47 -16.94 4.70 11.18
CA GLU A 47 -17.75 3.49 11.07
C GLU A 47 -17.11 2.49 10.11
N ALA A 48 -16.72 2.92 8.91
CA ALA A 48 -16.03 2.07 7.95
C ALA A 48 -14.70 1.52 8.51
N VAL A 49 -13.91 2.35 9.20
CA VAL A 49 -12.67 1.92 9.87
C VAL A 49 -12.93 0.83 10.91
N SER A 50 -14.06 0.90 11.62
CA SER A 50 -14.42 -0.11 12.63
C SER A 50 -14.72 -1.49 12.04
N LEU A 51 -15.07 -1.55 10.75
CA LEU A 51 -15.37 -2.78 10.02
C LEU A 51 -14.13 -3.38 9.34
N ILE A 52 -13.06 -2.61 9.16
CA ILE A 52 -11.86 -3.02 8.43
C ILE A 52 -10.94 -3.83 9.35
N CYS A 53 -10.55 -5.02 8.89
CA CYS A 53 -9.47 -5.80 9.50
C CYS A 53 -8.29 -5.84 8.53
N LEU A 54 -7.41 -4.84 8.61
CA LEU A 54 -6.24 -4.82 7.75
C LEU A 54 -5.29 -5.97 8.11
N GLN A 55 -5.04 -6.82 7.12
CA GLN A 55 -4.06 -7.90 7.18
C GLN A 55 -3.03 -7.73 6.06
N GLY A 56 -1.83 -8.25 6.27
CA GLY A 56 -0.80 -8.20 5.25
C GLY A 56 0.15 -9.38 5.35
N SER A 57 0.92 -9.53 4.28
CA SER A 57 2.01 -10.49 4.24
C SER A 57 3.17 -9.92 3.45
N PHE A 58 4.38 -10.37 3.77
CA PHE A 58 5.55 -10.03 2.97
C PHE A 58 6.63 -11.11 3.02
N LEU A 59 7.41 -11.14 1.94
CA LEU A 59 8.64 -11.92 1.77
C LEU A 59 9.79 -10.95 1.52
N LEU A 60 10.91 -11.15 2.19
CA LEU A 60 12.18 -10.54 1.81
C LEU A 60 12.85 -11.46 0.81
N LEU A 61 13.07 -10.97 -0.40
CA LEU A 61 13.63 -11.72 -1.51
C LEU A 61 14.96 -11.10 -1.95
N PRO A 62 15.98 -11.89 -2.26
CA PRO A 62 17.19 -11.38 -2.89
C PRO A 62 16.87 -10.88 -4.31
N ILE A 63 17.59 -9.86 -4.75
CA ILE A 63 17.62 -9.47 -6.16
C ILE A 63 18.71 -10.31 -6.82
N LEU A 64 18.30 -11.34 -7.57
CA LEU A 64 19.22 -12.27 -8.24
C LEU A 64 19.86 -11.63 -9.47
N LYS A 65 19.07 -10.84 -10.22
CA LYS A 65 19.53 -10.11 -11.39
C LYS A 65 18.66 -8.88 -11.63
N ASN A 66 19.29 -7.81 -12.10
CA ASN A 66 18.62 -6.61 -12.58
C ASN A 66 19.37 -6.11 -13.82
N ASP A 67 18.76 -6.19 -15.00
CA ASP A 67 19.38 -5.79 -16.27
C ASP A 67 18.92 -4.40 -16.77
N GLY A 68 18.21 -3.65 -15.94
CA GLY A 68 17.66 -2.34 -16.29
C GLY A 68 16.28 -2.38 -16.97
N GLY A 69 15.79 -3.55 -17.40
CA GLY A 69 14.44 -3.74 -17.94
C GLY A 69 13.66 -4.88 -17.29
N LYS A 70 14.37 -5.85 -16.69
CA LYS A 70 13.85 -7.03 -16.01
C LYS A 70 14.57 -7.22 -14.67
N ILE A 71 13.81 -7.56 -13.64
CA ILE A 71 14.31 -7.95 -12.32
C ILE A 71 13.91 -9.39 -12.05
N ASP A 72 14.88 -10.22 -11.68
CA ASP A 72 14.69 -11.61 -11.27
C ASP A 72 14.85 -11.71 -9.74
N LEU A 73 13.81 -12.19 -9.05
CA LEU A 73 13.76 -12.29 -7.59
C LEU A 73 13.75 -13.76 -7.10
N ALA A 74 13.27 -14.67 -7.93
CA ALA A 74 13.31 -16.12 -7.74
C ALA A 74 13.35 -16.82 -9.12
N PRO A 75 13.65 -18.13 -9.21
CA PRO A 75 13.72 -18.85 -10.49
C PRO A 75 12.47 -18.70 -11.37
N ASP A 76 11.30 -18.56 -10.76
CA ASP A 76 9.98 -18.45 -11.37
C ASP A 76 9.31 -17.09 -11.16
N LEU A 77 10.00 -16.13 -10.52
CA LEU A 77 9.47 -14.80 -10.22
C LEU A 77 10.34 -13.71 -10.84
N SER A 78 9.77 -13.05 -11.85
CA SER A 78 10.40 -11.90 -12.49
C SER A 78 9.42 -10.79 -12.84
N PHE A 79 9.91 -9.56 -12.84
CA PHE A 79 9.14 -8.38 -13.24
C PHE A 79 9.83 -7.70 -14.43
N ARG A 80 9.05 -7.32 -15.45
CA ARG A 80 9.52 -6.51 -16.58
C ARG A 80 9.07 -5.07 -16.39
N SER A 81 9.98 -4.18 -16.01
CA SER A 81 9.72 -2.76 -15.83
C SER A 81 11.02 -1.99 -15.68
N ALA A 82 11.33 -1.09 -16.62
CA ALA A 82 12.49 -0.21 -16.53
C ALA A 82 12.43 0.73 -15.32
N LYS A 83 11.21 1.18 -14.94
CA LYS A 83 11.01 2.05 -13.78
C LYS A 83 11.32 1.31 -12.48
N LEU A 84 10.86 0.07 -12.35
CA LEU A 84 11.14 -0.75 -11.16
C LEU A 84 12.61 -1.14 -11.10
N ALA A 85 13.20 -1.51 -12.25
CA ALA A 85 14.61 -1.89 -12.36
C ALA A 85 15.51 -0.75 -11.88
N ARG A 86 15.22 0.49 -12.31
CA ARG A 86 15.92 1.68 -11.82
C ARG A 86 15.70 1.95 -10.33
N PHE A 87 14.48 1.76 -9.83
CA PHE A 87 14.16 1.95 -8.42
C PHE A 87 14.94 0.99 -7.50
N LEU A 88 15.15 -0.26 -7.95
CA LEU A 88 15.87 -1.30 -7.21
C LEU A 88 17.36 -1.41 -7.59
N GLY A 89 17.91 -0.46 -8.36
CA GLY A 89 19.21 -0.59 -9.02
C GLY A 89 20.38 -0.93 -8.07
N ASP A 90 20.42 -0.30 -6.90
CA ASP A 90 21.47 -0.49 -5.90
C ASP A 90 21.05 -1.36 -4.71
N CYS A 91 19.88 -2.01 -4.82
CA CYS A 91 19.34 -2.86 -3.76
C CYS A 91 19.85 -4.30 -3.92
N ARG A 92 20.15 -4.94 -2.77
CA ARG A 92 20.49 -6.38 -2.73
C ARG A 92 19.28 -7.28 -2.50
N GLU A 93 18.27 -6.73 -1.84
CA GLU A 93 17.05 -7.42 -1.46
C GLU A 93 15.86 -6.48 -1.68
N THR A 94 14.67 -7.06 -1.80
CA THR A 94 13.41 -6.32 -1.89
C THR A 94 12.32 -7.02 -1.09
N ALA A 95 11.39 -6.24 -0.56
CA ALA A 95 10.18 -6.80 0.03
C ALA A 95 9.10 -6.98 -1.06
N LEU A 96 8.65 -8.21 -1.25
CA LEU A 96 7.39 -8.50 -1.96
C LEU A 96 6.28 -8.56 -0.91
N MET A 97 5.29 -7.68 -1.02
CA MET A 97 4.24 -7.55 -0.01
C MET A 97 2.84 -7.50 -0.62
N GLY A 98 1.87 -7.96 0.15
CA GLY A 98 0.44 -7.85 -0.13
C GLY A 98 -0.31 -7.42 1.13
N ALA A 99 -1.43 -6.73 0.95
CA ALA A 99 -2.32 -6.35 2.03
C ALA A 99 -3.78 -6.42 1.57
N THR A 100 -4.68 -6.71 2.52
CA THR A 100 -6.14 -6.73 2.33
C THR A 100 -6.81 -6.00 3.50
N ALA A 101 -8.05 -5.52 3.30
CA ALA A 101 -8.84 -4.83 4.32
C ALA A 101 -9.84 -5.72 5.06
N GLY A 102 -9.72 -7.05 4.87
CA GLY A 102 -10.75 -8.03 5.20
C GLY A 102 -11.40 -8.55 3.92
#